data_AF-A0A1G2R170-F1
#
_entry.id   AF-A0A1G2R170-F1
#
_cell.length_a   1.000
_cell.length_b   1.000
_cell.length_c   1.000
_cell.angle_alpha   90.00
_cell.angle_beta   90.00
_cell.angle_gamma   90.00
#
_symmetry.space_group_name_H-M   'P 1'
#
loop_
_entity.id
_entity.type
_entity.pdbx_description
1 polymer ?
#
loop_
_entity_poly.entity_id
_entity_poly.type
_entity_poly.pdbx_seq_one_letter_code
_entity_poly.pdbx_strand_id
1 'polypeptide(L)'
;MLEDKNNAIFSITSDGVNNKIKIAAPPGASVTTNATKTHIQNIEQESSGGEISHNAADLTQIGGNQTAKNKGKITNRVEGGTLYQENLTQSADTKGEILNEVKKTKNPVNSYDNSGRD
;
A
#
# COMPACT_ATOMS: atom_id res chain seq x y z
N MET A 1 5.76 1.98 -33.13
CA MET A 1 4.68 2.46 -32.25
C MET A 1 4.41 1.39 -31.22
N LEU A 2 4.56 1.71 -29.94
CA LEU A 2 3.62 1.32 -28.88
C LEU A 2 4.08 2.06 -27.62
N GLU A 3 3.34 3.11 -27.28
CA GLU A 3 3.46 3.78 -26.01
C GLU A 3 3.01 2.81 -24.91
N ASP A 4 3.93 2.06 -24.30
CA ASP A 4 3.70 1.48 -22.99
C ASP A 4 3.69 2.62 -21.97
N LYS A 5 2.59 3.38 -22.00
CA LYS A 5 2.24 4.33 -20.96
C LYS A 5 2.10 3.53 -19.67
N ASN A 6 2.80 3.98 -18.62
CA ASN A 6 2.56 3.56 -17.25
C ASN A 6 1.10 3.88 -16.90
N ASN A 7 0.20 2.94 -17.19
CA ASN A 7 -1.24 3.15 -17.07
C ASN A 7 -1.64 2.81 -15.63
N ALA A 8 -1.99 3.84 -14.87
CA ALA A 8 -2.77 3.70 -13.65
C ALA A 8 -4.25 3.95 -14.03
N ILE A 9 -5.11 2.97 -13.78
CA ILE A 9 -6.55 3.06 -14.01
C ILE A 9 -7.25 2.88 -12.67
N PHE A 10 -8.06 3.88 -12.30
CA PHE A 10 -8.93 3.83 -11.13
C PHE A 10 -10.38 3.82 -11.63
N SER A 11 -11.18 2.91 -11.08
CA SER A 11 -12.62 2.90 -11.30
C SER A 11 -13.35 2.83 -9.97
N ILE A 12 -14.42 3.60 -9.85
CA ILE A 12 -15.26 3.64 -8.65
C ILE A 12 -16.53 2.89 -8.97
N THR A 13 -16.80 1.84 -8.22
CA THR A 13 -17.98 0.99 -8.33
C THR A 13 -18.71 0.97 -6.99
N SER A 14 -19.93 0.41 -6.94
CA SER A 14 -20.75 0.41 -5.72
C SER A 14 -20.16 -0.43 -4.58
N ASP A 15 -19.29 -1.37 -4.92
CA ASP A 15 -18.53 -2.21 -3.99
C ASP A 15 -17.28 -1.51 -3.48
N GLY A 16 -16.58 -0.69 -4.27
CA GLY A 16 -15.44 0.09 -3.78
C GLY A 16 -14.63 0.77 -4.88
N VAL A 17 -13.37 1.09 -4.58
CA VAL A 17 -12.41 1.53 -5.61
C VAL A 17 -11.69 0.31 -6.16
N ASN A 18 -11.89 0.01 -7.44
CA ASN A 18 -11.10 -0.98 -8.16
C ASN A 18 -9.83 -0.30 -8.69
N ASN A 19 -8.68 -0.91 -8.42
CA ASN A 19 -7.38 -0.32 -8.69
C ASN A 19 -6.51 -1.25 -9.54
N LYS A 20 -6.20 -0.79 -10.76
CA LYS A 20 -5.23 -1.44 -11.64
C LYS A 20 -4.05 -0.51 -11.92
N ILE A 21 -2.87 -0.88 -11.42
CA ILE A 21 -1.64 -0.14 -11.66
C ILE A 21 -0.59 -1.11 -12.21
N LYS A 22 -0.03 -0.78 -13.37
CA LYS A 22 1.13 -1.50 -13.90
C LYS A 22 2.27 -0.53 -14.15
N ILE A 23 3.40 -0.80 -13.51
CA ILE A 23 4.65 -0.08 -13.72
C ILE A 23 5.65 -1.06 -14.34
N ALA A 24 5.96 -0.87 -15.61
CA ALA A 24 6.95 -1.65 -16.36
C ALA A 24 8.07 -0.71 -16.83
N ALA A 25 8.81 -0.14 -15.88
CA ALA A 25 9.80 0.91 -16.13
C ALA A 25 11.07 0.67 -15.30
N PRO A 26 12.24 1.23 -15.69
CA PRO A 26 13.44 1.20 -14.86
C PRO A 26 13.18 1.77 -13.45
N PRO A 27 14.04 1.46 -12.45
CA PRO A 27 14.03 2.13 -11.15
C PRO A 27 13.92 3.64 -11.28
N GLY A 28 12.81 4.19 -10.79
CA GLY A 28 12.52 5.63 -10.82
C GLY A 28 11.04 5.99 -11.04
N ALA A 29 10.25 5.16 -11.72
CA ALA A 29 8.81 5.39 -11.84
C ALA A 29 8.10 4.96 -10.55
N SER A 30 7.30 5.86 -9.97
CA SER A 30 6.56 5.58 -8.74
C SER A 30 5.12 6.06 -8.80
N VAL A 31 4.24 5.32 -8.12
CA VAL A 31 2.85 5.72 -7.86
C VAL A 31 2.66 5.69 -6.35
N THR A 32 2.28 6.82 -5.77
CA THR A 32 2.03 6.93 -4.33
C THR A 32 0.60 7.37 -4.07
N THR A 33 -0.11 6.61 -3.25
CA THR A 33 -1.45 6.93 -2.76
C THR A 33 -1.33 7.32 -1.29
N ASN A 34 -1.69 8.56 -0.95
CA ASN A 34 -1.75 9.04 0.44
C ASN A 34 -3.21 9.35 0.79
N ALA A 35 -3.75 8.72 1.82
CA ALA A 35 -5.11 9.01 2.29
C ALA A 35 -5.24 8.69 3.78
N THR A 36 -6.22 9.27 4.48
CA THR A 36 -6.48 8.87 5.88
C THR A 36 -7.03 7.44 5.93
N LYS A 37 -7.99 7.12 5.06
CA LYS A 37 -8.56 5.78 4.94
C LYS A 37 -8.61 5.38 3.48
N THR A 38 -8.21 4.15 3.20
CA THR A 38 -8.17 3.60 1.86
C THR A 38 -8.93 2.28 1.85
N HIS A 39 -9.92 2.15 0.97
CA HIS A 39 -10.63 0.90 0.73
C HIS A 39 -10.55 0.56 -0.75
N ILE A 40 -9.86 -0.53 -1.09
CA ILE A 40 -9.61 -0.94 -2.47
C ILE A 40 -10.07 -2.39 -2.64
N GLN A 41 -10.77 -2.64 -3.74
CA GLN A 41 -11.19 -3.98 -4.14
C GLN A 41 -10.51 -4.40 -5.45
N ASN A 42 -10.43 -5.71 -5.68
CA ASN A 42 -9.95 -6.33 -6.91
C ASN A 42 -8.65 -5.72 -7.42
N ILE A 43 -7.66 -5.65 -6.53
CA ILE A 43 -6.38 -5.01 -6.84
C ILE A 43 -5.67 -5.77 -7.96
N GLU A 44 -5.22 -5.07 -9.00
CA GLU A 44 -4.29 -5.64 -9.97
C GLU A 44 -3.05 -4.75 -10.06
N GLN A 45 -2.02 -5.10 -9.30
CA GLN A 45 -0.80 -4.31 -9.20
C GLN A 45 0.42 -5.12 -9.63
N GLU A 46 1.16 -4.59 -10.60
CA GLU A 46 2.47 -5.12 -10.97
C GLU A 46 3.50 -3.99 -10.97
N SER A 47 4.56 -4.18 -10.18
CA SER A 47 5.72 -3.32 -10.18
C SER A 47 6.92 -4.10 -10.71
N SER A 48 7.47 -3.67 -11.85
CA SER A 48 8.68 -4.21 -12.47
C SER A 48 9.71 -3.10 -12.65
N GLY A 49 10.55 -2.90 -11.64
CA GLY A 49 11.59 -1.86 -11.58
C GLY A 49 11.20 -0.60 -10.80
N GLY A 50 9.92 -0.22 -10.75
CA GLY A 50 9.42 0.98 -10.05
C GLY A 50 8.91 0.75 -8.62
N GLU A 51 8.10 1.68 -8.09
CA GLU A 51 7.46 1.55 -6.77
C GLU A 51 5.95 1.87 -6.81
N ILE A 52 5.14 1.03 -6.15
CA ILE A 52 3.74 1.34 -5.83
C ILE A 52 3.65 1.48 -4.30
N SER A 53 3.26 2.64 -3.79
CA SER A 53 3.18 2.91 -2.36
C SER A 53 1.76 3.33 -1.96
N HIS A 54 1.22 2.67 -0.94
CA HIS A 54 -0.02 3.05 -0.26
C HIS A 54 0.32 3.50 1.15
N ASN A 55 0.06 4.76 1.50
CA ASN A 55 0.25 5.30 2.83
C ASN A 55 -1.11 5.73 3.39
N ALA A 56 -1.55 5.09 4.48
CA ALA A 56 -2.80 5.45 5.12
C ALA A 56 -2.79 5.32 6.65
N ALA A 57 -3.82 5.85 7.31
CA ALA A 57 -4.09 5.50 8.71
C ALA A 57 -4.88 4.19 8.80
N ASP A 58 -5.81 3.94 7.88
CA ASP A 58 -6.44 2.63 7.68
C ASP A 58 -6.36 2.22 6.21
N LEU A 59 -5.91 0.99 5.95
CA LEU A 59 -5.83 0.42 4.60
C LEU A 59 -6.58 -0.92 4.57
N THR A 60 -7.65 -0.97 3.78
CA THR A 60 -8.42 -2.18 3.48
C THR A 60 -8.21 -2.57 2.02
N GLN A 61 -7.78 -3.81 1.78
CA GLN A 61 -7.55 -4.37 0.45
C GLN A 61 -8.25 -5.72 0.35
N ILE A 62 -9.23 -5.85 -0.54
CA ILE A 62 -10.04 -7.07 -0.68
C ILE A 62 -9.94 -7.59 -2.11
N GLY A 63 -9.46 -8.83 -2.26
CA GLY A 63 -9.34 -9.50 -3.55
C GLY A 63 -8.18 -8.99 -4.42
N GLY A 64 -7.82 -9.82 -5.41
CA GLY A 64 -6.86 -9.46 -6.46
C GLY A 64 -5.42 -9.89 -6.17
N ASN A 65 -4.48 -9.27 -6.89
CA ASN A 65 -3.06 -9.65 -6.96
C ASN A 65 -2.13 -8.43 -6.88
N GLN A 66 -1.08 -8.54 -6.06
CA GLN A 66 0.10 -7.67 -6.05
C GLN A 66 1.32 -8.49 -6.47
N THR A 67 2.06 -8.00 -7.46
CA THR A 67 3.23 -8.67 -8.03
C THR A 67 4.41 -7.72 -8.11
N ALA A 68 5.52 -8.06 -7.48
CA ALA A 68 6.77 -7.32 -7.54
C ALA A 68 7.84 -8.13 -8.28
N LYS A 69 8.39 -7.59 -9.36
CA LYS A 69 9.41 -8.26 -10.20
C LYS A 69 10.56 -7.33 -10.48
N ASN A 70 11.72 -7.86 -10.86
CA ASN A 70 12.82 -7.07 -11.45
C ASN A 70 13.18 -5.77 -10.68
N LYS A 71 13.38 -5.84 -9.36
CA LYS A 71 13.63 -4.65 -8.49
C LYS A 71 12.42 -3.73 -8.27
N GLY A 72 11.23 -4.13 -8.71
CA GLY A 72 10.00 -3.44 -8.40
C GLY A 72 9.62 -3.62 -6.93
N LYS A 73 9.03 -2.58 -6.36
CA LYS A 73 8.58 -2.53 -4.97
C LYS A 73 7.09 -2.24 -4.86
N ILE A 74 6.42 -2.88 -3.92
CA ILE A 74 5.07 -2.52 -3.49
C ILE A 74 5.07 -2.34 -1.97
N THR A 75 4.69 -1.17 -1.47
CA THR A 75 4.65 -0.85 -0.04
C THR A 75 3.20 -0.57 0.38
N ASN A 76 2.66 -1.36 1.29
CA ASN A 76 1.37 -1.12 1.96
C ASN A 76 1.67 -0.64 3.39
N ARG A 77 1.67 0.68 3.62
CA ARG A 77 2.04 1.31 4.89
C ARG A 77 0.82 1.90 5.60
N VAL A 78 0.71 1.54 6.87
CA VAL A 78 -0.31 2.03 7.80
C VAL A 78 0.33 2.68 9.03
N GLU A 79 -0.07 3.91 9.37
CA GLU A 79 0.36 4.61 10.59
C GLU A 79 -0.83 4.92 11.51
N GLY A 80 -0.84 4.34 12.71
CA GLY A 80 -1.82 4.64 13.76
C GLY A 80 -3.15 3.87 13.70
N GLY A 81 -3.46 3.19 12.60
CA GLY A 81 -4.67 2.38 12.46
C GLY A 81 -4.42 0.96 11.94
N THR A 82 -5.28 0.48 11.05
CA THR A 82 -5.38 -0.94 10.68
C THR A 82 -5.01 -1.22 9.23
N LEU A 83 -4.17 -2.24 9.01
CA LEU A 83 -4.03 -2.90 7.70
C LEU A 83 -4.92 -4.15 7.69
N TYR A 84 -5.93 -4.17 6.83
CA TYR A 84 -6.79 -5.32 6.59
C TYR A 84 -6.62 -5.80 5.15
N GLN A 85 -6.26 -7.07 4.99
CA GLN A 85 -6.08 -7.71 3.70
C GLN A 85 -6.82 -9.04 3.68
N GLU A 86 -7.71 -9.21 2.71
CA GLU A 86 -8.51 -10.41 2.54
C GLU A 86 -8.51 -10.83 1.08
N ASN A 87 -8.31 -12.12 0.80
CA ASN A 87 -8.29 -12.68 -0.56
C ASN A 87 -7.30 -11.97 -1.52
N LEU A 88 -6.26 -11.32 -0.99
CA LEU A 88 -5.21 -10.65 -1.74
C LEU A 88 -4.02 -11.60 -1.91
N THR A 89 -3.67 -11.91 -3.16
CA THR A 89 -2.46 -12.69 -3.47
C THR A 89 -1.27 -11.77 -3.62
N GLN A 90 -0.18 -12.05 -2.92
CA GLN A 90 1.07 -11.28 -3.02
C GLN A 90 2.18 -12.20 -3.53
N SER A 91 2.91 -11.77 -4.56
CA SER A 91 4.04 -12.52 -5.11
C SER A 91 5.22 -11.61 -5.45
N ALA A 92 6.44 -12.06 -5.17
CA ALA A 92 7.66 -11.36 -5.53
C ALA A 92 8.65 -12.33 -6.15
N ASP A 93 9.35 -11.90 -7.21
CA ASP A 93 10.55 -12.62 -7.66
C ASP A 93 11.74 -12.35 -6.73
N THR A 94 12.91 -12.97 -7.01
CA THR A 94 14.10 -12.85 -6.15
C THR A 94 14.67 -11.42 -6.04
N LYS A 95 14.23 -10.49 -6.89
CA LYS A 95 14.65 -9.08 -6.88
C LYS A 95 13.49 -8.14 -6.53
N GLY A 96 12.25 -8.59 -6.56
CA GLY A 96 11.07 -7.81 -6.20
C GLY A 96 10.87 -7.75 -4.69
N GLU A 97 10.14 -6.75 -4.23
CA GLU A 97 9.84 -6.56 -2.81
C GLU A 97 8.37 -6.17 -2.61
N ILE A 98 7.70 -6.84 -1.66
CA ILE A 98 6.38 -6.42 -1.17
C ILE A 98 6.48 -6.25 0.34
N LEU A 99 6.15 -5.05 0.84
CA LEU A 99 6.20 -4.70 2.26
C LEU A 99 4.81 -4.36 2.78
N ASN A 100 4.43 -4.98 3.89
CA ASN A 100 3.23 -4.62 4.67
C ASN A 100 3.73 -4.04 6.01
N GLU A 101 3.63 -2.73 6.17
CA GLU A 101 4.18 -2.00 7.31
C GLU A 101 3.06 -1.41 8.17
N VAL A 102 2.97 -1.80 9.44
CA VAL A 102 2.00 -1.25 10.39
C VAL A 102 2.73 -0.62 11.57
N LYS A 103 2.68 0.71 11.65
CA LYS A 103 3.30 1.48 12.72
C LYS A 103 2.25 1.98 13.70
N LYS A 104 2.30 1.49 14.93
CA LYS A 104 1.45 2.00 16.01
C LYS A 104 1.93 3.40 16.40
N THR A 105 1.02 4.36 16.52
CA THR A 105 1.31 5.62 17.18
C THR A 105 1.63 5.31 18.65
N LYS A 106 2.84 5.64 19.11
CA LYS A 106 3.11 5.62 20.55
C LYS A 106 2.12 6.59 21.19
N ASN A 107 1.25 6.10 22.07
CA ASN A 107 0.51 6.99 22.96
C ASN A 107 1.57 7.86 23.68
N PRO A 108 1.39 9.19 23.77
CA PRO A 108 2.16 9.95 24.72
C PRO A 108 1.91 9.30 26.08
N VAL A 109 2.98 8.82 26.71
CA VAL A 109 2.92 8.28 28.07
C VAL A 109 2.31 9.39 28.92
N ASN A 110 1.12 9.13 29.45
CA ASN A 110 0.43 10.04 30.35
C ASN A 110 1.21 9.99 31.68
N SER A 111 2.27 10.78 31.82
CA SER A 111 3.02 10.93 33.06
C SER A 111 2.24 11.85 34.00
N TYR A 112 1.09 11.38 34.48
CA TYR A 112 0.55 11.87 35.75
C TYR A 112 1.20 11.04 36.84
N ASP A 113 2.41 11.42 37.23
CA ASP A 113 2.95 11.02 38.52
C ASP A 113 2.22 11.86 39.58
N ASN A 114 1.15 11.27 40.10
CA ASN A 114 0.33 11.84 41.14
C ASN A 114 0.82 11.26 42.48
N SER A 115 1.95 11.77 42.99
CA SER A 115 2.31 11.61 44.40
C SER A 115 2.74 12.96 44.97
N GLY A 116 1.76 13.83 45.14
CA GLY A 116 1.84 14.83 46.19
C GLY A 116 1.65 14.15 47.56
N ARG A 117 2.42 14.64 48.54
CA ARG A 117 2.22 14.55 50.00
C ARG A 117 2.27 13.14 50.62
N ASP A 118 3.29 12.90 51.43
CA ASP A 118 3.25 13.20 52.87
C ASP A 118 4.62 13.68 53.37
#